data_AF-A0A947T391-F1
#
_entry.id   AF-A0A947T391-F1
#
_cell.length_a   1.000
_cell.length_b   1.000
_cell.length_c   1.000
_cell.angle_alpha   90.00
_cell.angle_beta   90.00
_cell.angle_gamma   90.00
#
_symmetry.space_group_name_H-M   'P 1'
#
loop_
_entity.id
_entity.type
_entity.pdbx_description
1 polymer ?
#
loop_
_entity_poly.entity_id
_entity_poly.type
_entity_poly.pdbx_seq_one_letter_code
_entity_poly.pdbx_strand_id
1 'polypeptide(L)'
;MTKRLRVLGVILSLAGLGFVVAGGIAYSRVQDGYGSLQAFSEQQNVTLSYDESGQLTDRGTTEGAQAILSLLTNDWSYPVDRADLDPNDPLVNTASEYMYQMATIAYHTLNGAQTVALPEDVEYKGEVFAAGTYQFDVD
;
A
#
# COMPACT_ATOMS: atom_id res chain seq x y z
N MET A 1 51.66 -1.46 -23.71
CA MET A 1 50.28 -1.97 -23.58
C MET A 1 49.98 -2.53 -22.19
N THR A 2 50.82 -3.42 -21.65
CA THR A 2 50.60 -4.17 -20.39
C THR A 2 50.38 -3.31 -19.15
N LYS A 3 51.07 -2.17 -19.01
CA LYS A 3 50.89 -1.24 -17.88
C LYS A 3 49.50 -0.58 -17.86
N ARG A 4 48.95 -0.25 -19.03
CA ARG A 4 47.61 0.34 -19.16
C ARG A 4 46.52 -0.69 -18.80
N LEU A 5 46.68 -1.93 -19.27
CA LEU A 5 45.78 -3.04 -18.93
C LEU A 5 45.79 -3.37 -17.42
N ARG A 6 46.97 -3.34 -16.79
CA ARG A 6 47.08 -3.55 -15.33
C ARG A 6 46.38 -2.45 -14.53
N VAL A 7 46.57 -1.18 -14.92
CA VAL A 7 45.88 -0.05 -14.27
C VAL A 7 44.37 -0.16 -14.45
N LEU A 8 43.91 -0.51 -15.65
CA LEU A 8 42.49 -0.73 -15.92
C LEU A 8 41.91 -1.85 -15.04
N GLY A 9 42.63 -2.98 -14.90
CA GLY A 9 42.21 -4.07 -14.02
C GLY A 9 42.07 -3.63 -12.56
N VAL A 10 43.02 -2.86 -12.03
CA VAL A 10 42.95 -2.32 -10.66
C VAL A 10 41.74 -1.41 -10.49
N ILE A 11 41.49 -0.51 -11.44
CA ILE A 11 40.34 0.40 -11.39
C ILE A 11 39.02 -0.40 -11.39
N LEU A 12 38.91 -1.40 -12.26
CA LEU A 12 37.72 -2.27 -12.33
C LEU A 12 37.52 -3.06 -11.04
N SER A 13 38.59 -3.58 -10.43
CA SER A 13 38.51 -4.27 -9.13
C SER A 13 38.05 -3.34 -8.01
N LEU A 14 38.57 -2.11 -7.96
CA LEU A 14 38.14 -1.12 -6.97
C LEU A 14 36.68 -0.70 -7.17
N ALA A 15 36.26 -0.49 -8.43
CA ALA A 15 34.87 -0.19 -8.77
C ALA A 15 33.94 -1.35 -8.38
N GLY A 16 34.32 -2.59 -8.68
CA GLY A 16 33.58 -3.79 -8.29
C GLY A 16 33.41 -3.91 -6.78
N LEU A 17 34.49 -3.69 -6.01
CA LEU A 17 34.42 -3.65 -4.54
C LEU A 17 33.45 -2.56 -4.05
N GLY A 18 33.49 -1.39 -4.68
CA GLY A 18 32.56 -0.30 -4.39
C GLY A 18 31.09 -0.70 -4.59
N PHE A 19 30.76 -1.38 -5.68
CA PHE A 19 29.40 -1.88 -5.94
C PHE A 19 28.96 -2.95 -4.94
N VAL A 20 29.84 -3.85 -4.52
CA VAL A 20 29.53 -4.85 -3.49
C VAL A 20 29.18 -4.19 -2.15
N VAL A 21 29.97 -3.20 -1.72
CA VAL A 21 29.69 -2.46 -0.49
C VAL A 21 28.36 -1.70 -0.60
N ALA A 22 28.13 -1.00 -1.71
CA ALA A 22 26.89 -0.26 -1.92
C ALA A 22 25.67 -1.20 -1.94
N GLY A 23 25.77 -2.34 -2.62
CA GLY A 23 24.72 -3.37 -2.65
C GLY A 23 24.44 -3.95 -1.26
N GLY A 24 25.48 -4.21 -0.46
CA GLY A 24 25.33 -4.67 0.91
C GLY A 24 24.59 -3.66 1.81
N ILE A 25 24.91 -2.37 1.70
CA ILE A 25 24.21 -1.30 2.43
C ILE A 25 22.75 -1.21 1.99
N ALA A 26 22.49 -1.25 0.67
CA ALA A 26 21.14 -1.19 0.14
C ALA A 26 20.29 -2.37 0.63
N TYR A 27 20.84 -3.59 0.57
CA TYR A 27 20.19 -4.79 1.08
C TYR A 27 19.87 -4.69 2.58
N SER A 28 20.84 -4.26 3.39
CA SER A 28 20.63 -4.10 4.84
C SER A 28 19.46 -3.17 5.15
N ARG A 29 19.38 -2.02 4.47
CA ARG A 29 18.27 -1.07 4.69
C ARG A 29 16.91 -1.60 4.29
N VAL A 30 16.85 -2.40 3.22
CA VAL A 30 15.61 -3.07 2.79
C VAL A 30 15.17 -4.08 3.86
N GLN A 31 16.10 -4.87 4.38
CA GLN A 31 15.81 -5.82 5.47
C GLN A 31 15.34 -5.11 6.75
N ASP A 32 15.99 -4.02 7.14
CA ASP A 32 15.57 -3.20 8.29
C ASP A 32 14.16 -2.63 8.10
N GLY A 33 13.80 -2.28 6.86
CA GLY A 33 12.45 -1.86 6.49
C GLY A 33 11.40 -2.95 6.71
N TYR A 34 11.65 -4.16 6.22
CA TYR A 34 10.76 -5.31 6.47
C TYR A 34 10.63 -5.63 7.96
N GLY A 35 11.74 -5.59 8.72
CA GLY A 35 11.69 -5.78 10.17
C GLY A 35 10.85 -4.73 10.89
N SER A 36 10.88 -3.48 10.41
CA SER A 36 10.06 -2.40 10.96
C SER A 36 8.58 -2.59 10.64
N LEU A 37 8.25 -3.00 9.40
CA LEU A 37 6.87 -3.31 9.00
C LEU A 37 6.31 -4.50 9.79
N GLN A 38 7.11 -5.56 9.97
CA GLN A 38 6.73 -6.70 10.81
C GLN A 38 6.33 -6.25 12.22
N ALA A 39 7.21 -5.53 12.91
CA ALA A 39 6.97 -5.08 14.28
C ALA A 39 5.74 -4.16 14.40
N PHE A 40 5.55 -3.28 13.41
CA PHE A 40 4.38 -2.41 13.32
C PHE A 40 3.08 -3.21 13.16
N SER A 41 3.05 -4.14 12.21
CA SER A 41 1.84 -4.90 11.89
C SER A 41 1.48 -5.91 12.97
N GLU A 42 2.47 -6.51 13.64
CA GLU A 42 2.24 -7.33 14.84
C GLU A 42 1.63 -6.51 15.98
N GLN A 43 2.09 -5.28 16.22
CA GLN A 43 1.55 -4.42 17.27
C GLN A 43 0.13 -3.94 16.98
N GLN A 44 -0.16 -3.62 15.73
CA GLN A 44 -1.46 -3.10 15.32
C GLN A 44 -2.44 -4.19 14.88
N ASN A 45 -1.98 -5.44 14.78
CA ASN A 45 -2.72 -6.58 14.23
C ASN A 45 -3.39 -6.23 12.90
N VAL A 46 -2.61 -5.65 11.99
CA VAL A 46 -3.09 -5.27 10.67
C VAL A 46 -3.06 -6.49 9.78
N THR A 47 -4.24 -7.01 9.45
CA THR A 47 -4.36 -8.22 8.64
C THR A 47 -5.28 -8.00 7.45
N LEU A 48 -4.97 -8.63 6.33
CA LEU A 48 -5.90 -8.77 5.21
C LEU A 48 -6.99 -9.78 5.55
N SER A 49 -8.18 -9.58 5.00
CA SER A 49 -9.33 -10.47 5.21
C SER A 49 -9.50 -11.39 4.02
N TYR A 50 -9.80 -12.67 4.29
CA TYR A 50 -10.00 -13.68 3.27
C TYR A 50 -11.29 -14.47 3.53
N ASP A 51 -11.91 -14.97 2.47
CA ASP A 51 -13.02 -15.92 2.57
C ASP A 51 -12.53 -17.36 2.82
N GLU A 52 -13.48 -18.29 2.98
CA GLU A 52 -13.18 -19.72 3.20
C GLU A 52 -12.43 -20.38 2.02
N SER A 53 -12.43 -19.75 0.84
CA SER A 53 -11.72 -20.22 -0.35
C SER A 53 -10.32 -19.60 -0.47
N GLY A 54 -9.91 -18.75 0.48
CA GLY A 54 -8.64 -18.04 0.45
C GLY A 54 -8.61 -16.85 -0.50
N GLN A 55 -9.77 -16.31 -0.92
CA GLN A 55 -9.85 -15.10 -1.74
C GLN A 55 -9.91 -13.87 -0.85
N LEU A 56 -9.21 -12.80 -1.24
CA LEU A 56 -9.29 -11.51 -0.54
C LEU A 56 -10.72 -11.01 -0.47
N THR A 57 -11.07 -10.45 0.69
CA THR A 57 -12.36 -9.82 0.92
C THR A 57 -12.17 -8.43 1.51
N ASP A 58 -13.06 -7.51 1.13
CA ASP A 58 -13.20 -6.20 1.72
C ASP A 58 -14.60 -6.09 2.28
N ARG A 59 -14.72 -5.84 3.59
CA ARG A 59 -16.00 -5.79 4.31
C ARG A 59 -16.90 -7.01 4.04
N GLY A 60 -16.29 -8.19 3.83
CA GLY A 60 -16.96 -9.47 3.63
C GLY A 60 -17.31 -9.83 2.18
N THR A 61 -16.92 -9.01 1.19
CA THR A 61 -17.17 -9.30 -0.24
C THR A 61 -15.88 -9.38 -1.04
N THR A 62 -15.83 -10.27 -2.02
CA THR A 62 -14.68 -10.39 -2.93
C THR A 62 -14.72 -9.33 -4.01
N GLU A 63 -15.90 -8.83 -4.37
CA GLU A 63 -16.10 -7.76 -5.35
C GLU A 63 -15.43 -6.46 -4.88
N GLY A 64 -15.60 -6.09 -3.60
CA GLY A 64 -14.94 -4.92 -3.01
C GLY A 64 -13.41 -5.07 -3.03
N ALA A 65 -12.92 -6.25 -2.65
CA ALA A 65 -11.50 -6.54 -2.67
C ALA A 65 -10.90 -6.48 -4.08
N GLN A 66 -11.65 -6.94 -5.08
CA GLN A 66 -11.23 -6.91 -6.48
C GLN A 66 -11.23 -5.49 -7.06
N ALA A 67 -12.18 -4.64 -6.65
CA ALA A 67 -12.17 -3.22 -7.01
C ALA A 67 -10.95 -2.49 -6.43
N ILE A 68 -10.62 -2.73 -5.16
CA ILE A 68 -9.41 -2.21 -4.53
C ILE A 68 -8.15 -2.71 -5.24
N LEU A 69 -8.10 -4.00 -5.57
CA LEU A 69 -6.96 -4.57 -6.28
C LEU A 69 -6.82 -3.96 -7.69
N SER A 70 -7.93 -3.70 -8.37
CA SER A 70 -7.96 -3.00 -9.65
C SER A 70 -7.46 -1.55 -9.52
N LEU A 71 -7.87 -0.81 -8.49
CA LEU A 71 -7.34 0.53 -8.19
C LEU A 71 -5.81 0.46 -8.05
N LEU A 72 -5.30 -0.50 -7.29
CA LEU A 72 -3.87 -0.65 -7.05
C LEU A 72 -3.09 -1.04 -8.34
N THR A 73 -3.58 -2.02 -9.11
CA THR A 73 -2.83 -2.55 -10.25
C THR A 73 -3.05 -1.76 -11.53
N ASN A 74 -4.27 -1.29 -11.79
CA ASN A 74 -4.64 -0.67 -13.06
C ASN A 74 -4.49 0.85 -12.99
N ASP A 75 -4.96 1.48 -11.91
CA ASP A 75 -4.95 2.94 -11.82
C ASP A 75 -3.61 3.43 -11.27
N TRP A 76 -3.13 2.83 -10.18
CA TRP A 76 -1.84 3.19 -9.59
C TRP A 76 -0.66 2.49 -10.28
N SER A 77 -0.93 1.53 -11.16
CA SER A 77 0.09 0.75 -11.88
C SER A 77 1.11 0.08 -10.96
N TYR A 78 0.70 -0.29 -9.74
CA TYR A 78 1.61 -0.91 -8.78
C TYR A 78 1.80 -2.40 -9.12
N PRO A 79 3.06 -2.89 -9.22
CA PRO A 79 3.36 -4.28 -9.55
C PRO A 79 3.19 -5.16 -8.30
N VAL A 80 1.95 -5.57 -8.02
CA VAL A 80 1.63 -6.49 -6.92
C VAL A 80 2.34 -7.82 -7.11
N ASP A 81 3.12 -8.24 -6.12
CA ASP A 81 3.54 -9.63 -6.00
C ASP A 81 2.37 -10.43 -5.42
N ARG A 82 1.88 -11.42 -6.19
CA ARG A 82 0.75 -12.24 -5.76
C ARG A 82 1.15 -13.26 -4.70
N ALA A 83 2.44 -13.59 -4.59
CA ALA A 83 2.94 -14.48 -3.56
C ALA A 83 2.85 -13.85 -2.16
N ASP A 84 2.88 -12.52 -2.07
CA ASP A 84 2.70 -11.76 -0.83
C ASP A 84 1.26 -11.85 -0.29
N LEU A 85 0.26 -12.17 -1.13
CA LEU A 85 -1.16 -12.20 -0.74
C LEU A 85 -1.58 -13.62 -0.32
N ASP A 86 -1.01 -14.12 0.79
CA ASP A 86 -1.25 -15.49 1.29
C ASP A 86 -2.33 -15.50 2.40
N PRO A 87 -3.44 -16.25 2.24
CA PRO A 87 -4.42 -16.41 3.31
C PRO A 87 -3.87 -17.11 4.57
N ASN A 88 -2.76 -17.84 4.47
CA ASN A 88 -2.11 -18.49 5.61
C ASN A 88 -1.15 -17.56 6.37
N ASP A 89 -0.78 -16.43 5.77
CA ASP A 89 -0.02 -15.36 6.41
C ASP A 89 -0.71 -14.01 6.10
N PRO A 90 -1.83 -13.69 6.76
CA PRO A 90 -2.61 -12.52 6.42
C PRO A 90 -2.02 -11.21 6.99
N LEU A 91 -0.89 -11.27 7.69
CA LEU A 91 -0.29 -10.12 8.36
C LEU A 91 0.32 -9.18 7.33
N VAL A 92 -0.09 -7.91 7.33
CA VAL A 92 0.39 -6.91 6.36
C VAL A 92 1.85 -6.53 6.64
N ASN A 93 2.83 -7.30 6.19
CA ASN A 93 4.26 -7.09 6.49
C ASN A 93 5.14 -7.07 5.23
N THR A 94 4.55 -7.32 4.07
CA THR A 94 5.21 -7.19 2.77
C THR A 94 4.86 -5.88 2.07
N ALA A 95 5.55 -5.61 0.96
CA ALA A 95 5.31 -4.41 0.17
C ALA A 95 3.94 -4.44 -0.52
N SER A 96 3.53 -5.60 -1.06
CA SER A 96 2.26 -5.71 -1.80
C SER A 96 1.05 -5.61 -0.88
N GLU A 97 1.10 -6.25 0.29
CA GLU A 97 0.02 -6.17 1.29
C GLU A 97 -0.13 -4.75 1.83
N TYR A 98 0.98 -4.06 2.13
CA TYR A 98 0.95 -2.70 2.63
C TYR A 98 0.34 -1.76 1.59
N MET A 99 0.74 -1.90 0.33
CA MET A 99 0.18 -1.10 -0.77
C MET A 99 -1.30 -1.44 -1.02
N TYR A 100 -1.72 -2.69 -0.83
CA TYR A 100 -3.13 -3.06 -0.84
C TYR A 100 -3.91 -2.37 0.27
N GLN A 101 -3.39 -2.33 1.50
CA GLN A 101 -4.02 -1.59 2.60
C GLN A 101 -4.15 -0.10 2.28
N MET A 102 -3.12 0.51 1.70
CA MET A 102 -3.19 1.92 1.27
C MET A 102 -4.26 2.13 0.19
N ALA A 103 -4.38 1.19 -0.75
CA ALA A 103 -5.44 1.22 -1.75
C ALA A 103 -6.83 1.03 -1.12
N THR A 104 -6.98 0.17 -0.11
CA THR A 104 -8.23 0.01 0.66
C THR A 104 -8.64 1.32 1.30
N ILE A 105 -7.70 2.02 1.96
CA ILE A 105 -7.97 3.33 2.58
C ILE A 105 -8.42 4.34 1.51
N ALA A 106 -7.68 4.42 0.39
CA ALA A 106 -8.01 5.33 -0.69
C ALA A 106 -9.38 5.02 -1.31
N TYR A 107 -9.66 3.75 -1.61
CA TYR A 107 -10.92 3.30 -2.19
C TYR A 107 -12.10 3.70 -1.30
N HIS A 108 -12.03 3.42 0.01
CA HIS A 108 -13.12 3.79 0.92
C HIS A 108 -13.22 5.29 1.20
N THR A 109 -12.13 6.03 1.02
CA THR A 109 -12.17 7.50 1.12
C THR A 109 -12.83 8.11 -0.11
N LEU A 110 -12.53 7.58 -1.30
CA LEU A 110 -13.03 8.08 -2.59
C LEU A 110 -14.41 7.54 -2.98
N ASN A 111 -14.89 6.47 -2.35
CA ASN A 111 -16.19 5.86 -2.63
C ASN A 111 -17.07 5.82 -1.36
N GLY A 112 -16.69 6.61 -0.34
CA GLY A 112 -17.42 6.69 0.92
C GLY A 112 -18.60 7.65 0.83
N ALA A 113 -19.51 7.56 1.79
CA ALA A 113 -20.54 8.56 2.00
C ALA A 113 -20.32 9.27 3.34
N GLN A 114 -20.57 10.58 3.38
CA GLN A 114 -20.54 11.39 4.58
C GLN A 114 -21.94 11.76 5.01
N THR A 115 -22.16 11.72 6.32
CA THR A 115 -23.41 12.14 6.94
C THR A 115 -23.23 13.51 7.56
N VAL A 116 -24.01 14.49 7.10
CA VAL A 116 -24.03 15.85 7.64
C VAL A 116 -25.35 16.05 8.38
N ALA A 117 -25.27 16.44 9.64
CA ALA A 117 -26.44 16.76 10.45
C ALA A 117 -26.57 18.29 10.60
N LEU A 118 -27.72 18.83 10.17
CA LEU A 118 -28.12 20.21 10.40
C LEU A 118 -29.02 20.24 11.65
N PRO A 119 -28.56 20.85 12.76
CA PRO A 119 -29.34 20.88 14.01
C PRO A 119 -30.55 21.84 13.93
N GLU A 120 -30.52 22.78 13.00
CA GLU A 120 -31.57 23.77 12.72
C GLU A 120 -31.59 24.09 11.22
N ASP A 121 -32.61 24.82 10.77
CA ASP A 121 -32.70 25.26 9.38
C ASP A 121 -31.55 26.21 9.04
N VAL A 122 -30.84 25.96 7.94
CA VAL A 122 -29.68 26.76 7.49
C VAL A 122 -29.96 27.36 6.13
N GLU A 123 -29.84 28.68 6.00
CA GLU A 123 -29.85 29.34 4.69
C GLU A 123 -28.43 29.37 4.09
N TYR A 124 -28.28 28.90 2.86
CA TYR A 124 -27.05 29.01 2.10
C TYR A 124 -27.34 29.44 0.66
N LYS A 125 -26.71 30.54 0.22
CA LYS A 125 -26.89 31.13 -1.13
C LYS A 125 -28.37 31.38 -1.52
N GLY A 126 -29.21 31.74 -0.55
CA GLY A 126 -30.64 32.02 -0.78
C GLY A 126 -31.54 30.79 -0.82
N GLU A 127 -31.00 29.60 -0.56
CA GLU A 127 -31.76 28.34 -0.39
C GLU A 127 -31.74 27.93 1.09
N VAL A 128 -32.91 27.57 1.63
CA VAL A 128 -33.04 27.10 3.02
C VAL A 128 -33.02 25.58 3.04
N PHE A 129 -32.03 25.03 3.74
CA PHE A 129 -31.90 23.60 4.03
C PHE A 129 -32.51 23.35 5.40
N ALA A 130 -33.50 22.45 5.46
CA ALA A 130 -34.16 22.13 6.72
C ALA A 130 -33.22 21.44 7.72
N ALA A 131 -33.52 21.54 9.01
CA ALA A 131 -32.90 20.72 10.03
C ALA A 131 -33.08 19.22 9.69
N GLY A 132 -32.01 18.44 9.79
CA GLY A 132 -32.06 17.03 9.42
C GLY A 132 -30.70 16.41 9.14
N THR A 133 -30.73 15.13 8.80
CA THR A 133 -29.54 14.35 8.45
C THR A 133 -29.52 14.13 6.95
N TYR A 134 -28.41 14.50 6.32
CA TYR A 134 -28.19 14.41 4.89
C TYR A 134 -27.00 13.50 4.62
N GLN A 135 -27.12 12.64 3.61
CA GLN A 135 -26.04 11.77 3.17
C GLN A 135 -25.51 12.29 1.83
N PHE A 136 -24.18 12.42 1.74
CA PHE A 136 -23.48 12.88 0.56
C PHE A 136 -22.43 11.86 0.18
N ASP A 137 -22.45 11.39 -1.06
CA ASP A 137 -21.35 10.59 -1.58
C ASP A 137 -20.13 11.50 -1.80
N VAL A 138 -18.95 10.98 -1.44
CA VAL A 138 -17.67 11.67 -1.62
C VAL A 138 -17.24 11.45 -3.06
N ASP A 139 -17.80 12.21 -4.00
CA ASP A 139 -17.37 12.28 -5.41
C ASP A 139 -16.21 13.28 -5.61
#